data_AF-A0A7J6BXM0-F1
#
_entry.id   AF-A0A7J6BXM0-F1
#
_cell.length_a   1.000
_cell.length_b   1.000
_cell.length_c   1.000
_cell.angle_alpha   90.00
_cell.angle_beta   90.00
_cell.angle_gamma   90.00
#
_symmetry.space_group_name_H-M   'P 1'
#
loop_
_entity.id
_entity.type
_entity.pdbx_description
1 polymer ?
#
loop_
_entity_poly.entity_id
_entity_poly.type
_entity_poly.pdbx_seq_one_letter_code
_entity_poly.pdbx_strand_id
1 'polypeptide(L)'
;MPFKINQNESRPVQMMYQEEKFPFRCIPESKLQVLELPYVKEELSMLILLLNETQDGSDPLLKLESELTLDKLLDWSRRDKMVRWMDIRVH
;
A
#
# COMPACT_ATOMS: atom_id res chain seq x y z
N MET A 1 3.79 0.54 -17.21
CA MET A 1 2.62 1.38 -16.87
C MET A 1 3.13 2.76 -16.46
N PRO A 2 2.50 3.87 -16.88
CA PRO A 2 2.84 5.19 -16.36
C PRO A 2 2.34 5.34 -14.91
N PHE A 3 3.11 6.01 -14.05
CA PHE A 3 2.72 6.31 -12.68
C PHE A 3 1.73 7.48 -12.67
N LYS A 4 0.55 7.28 -12.09
CA LYS A 4 -0.47 8.33 -11.95
C LYS A 4 -0.09 9.24 -10.78
N ILE A 5 0.18 10.51 -11.06
CA ILE A 5 0.45 11.52 -10.03
C ILE A 5 -0.88 12.06 -9.48
N ASN A 6 -1.85 12.26 -10.37
CA ASN A 6 -3.22 12.66 -10.06
C ASN A 6 -4.15 12.16 -11.19
N GLN A 7 -5.42 12.58 -11.19
CA GLN A 7 -6.40 12.16 -12.19
C GLN A 7 -6.05 12.57 -13.64
N ASN A 8 -5.29 13.65 -13.81
CA ASN A 8 -5.01 14.26 -15.12
C ASN A 8 -3.55 14.11 -15.57
N GLU A 9 -2.64 13.80 -14.65
CA GLU A 9 -1.21 13.72 -14.90
C GLU A 9 -0.66 12.32 -14.59
N SER A 10 0.10 11.78 -15.55
CA SER A 10 0.88 10.57 -15.36
C SER A 10 2.28 10.76 -15.93
N ARG A 11 3.28 10.11 -15.32
CA ARG A 11 4.68 10.18 -15.76
C ARG A 11 5.26 8.79 -15.95
N PRO A 12 6.16 8.60 -16.94
CA PRO A 12 6.90 7.36 -17.06
C PRO A 12 7.84 7.21 -15.86
N VAL A 13 7.79 6.05 -15.23
CA VAL A 13 8.76 5.62 -14.21
C VAL A 13 9.18 4.19 -14.54
N GLN A 14 10.35 3.79 -14.05
CA GLN A 14 10.78 2.40 -14.16
C GLN A 14 10.09 1.56 -13.09
N MET A 15 8.97 0.95 -13.47
CA MET A 15 8.20 0.06 -12.60
C MET A 15 8.95 -1.27 -12.42
N MET A 16 9.01 -1.75 -11.17
CA MET A 16 9.54 -3.09 -10.85
C MET A 16 8.40 -4.10 -10.90
N TYR A 17 8.69 -5.38 -11.18
CA TYR A 17 7.67 -6.43 -11.17
C TYR A 17 8.15 -7.65 -10.40
N GLN A 18 7.32 -8.12 -9.46
CA GLN A 18 7.54 -9.36 -8.72
C GLN A 18 6.21 -10.00 -8.37
N GLU A 19 6.14 -11.33 -8.44
CA GLU A 19 4.97 -12.13 -8.06
C GLU A 19 5.43 -13.18 -7.04
N GLU A 20 5.20 -12.88 -5.77
CA GLU A 20 5.58 -13.73 -4.64
C GLU A 20 4.59 -13.55 -3.47
N LYS A 21 4.77 -14.32 -2.41
CA LYS A 21 3.96 -14.23 -1.20
C LYS A 21 4.51 -13.18 -0.26
N PHE A 22 3.76 -12.09 -0.10
CA PHE A 22 4.07 -11.01 0.81
C PHE A 22 3.00 -10.88 1.89
N PRO A 23 3.34 -10.42 3.11
CA PRO A 23 2.34 -9.99 4.08
C PRO A 23 1.53 -8.82 3.51
N PHE A 24 0.22 -9.04 3.37
CA PHE A 24 -0.68 -8.09 2.74
C PHE A 24 -1.99 -7.97 3.52
N ARG A 25 -2.54 -6.76 3.60
CA ARG A 25 -3.85 -6.50 4.21
C ARG A 25 -4.64 -5.48 3.40
N CYS A 26 -5.90 -5.78 3.13
CA CYS A 26 -6.85 -4.81 2.60
C CYS A 26 -7.76 -4.33 3.74
N ILE A 27 -7.98 -3.02 3.83
CA ILE A 27 -8.80 -2.35 4.85
C ILE A 27 -9.89 -1.57 4.09
N PRO A 28 -11.04 -2.22 3.82
CA PRO A 28 -12.10 -1.64 3.00
C PRO A 28 -12.67 -0.34 3.58
N GLU A 29 -12.77 -0.23 4.91
CA GLU A 29 -13.34 0.90 5.62
C GLU A 29 -12.56 2.20 5.34
N SER A 30 -11.23 2.08 5.22
CA SER A 30 -10.32 3.18 4.92
C SER A 30 -9.91 3.24 3.44
N LYS A 31 -10.47 2.38 2.58
CA LYS A 31 -10.07 2.24 1.16
C LYS A 31 -8.55 2.12 1.01
N LEU A 32 -7.92 1.32 1.87
CA LEU A 32 -6.48 1.26 2.04
C LEU A 32 -5.98 -0.18 1.88
N GLN A 33 -4.84 -0.34 1.22
CA GLN A 33 -4.09 -1.59 1.13
C GLN A 33 -2.74 -1.40 1.81
N VAL A 34 -2.28 -2.41 2.55
CA VAL A 34 -1.00 -2.40 3.26
C VAL A 34 -0.19 -3.61 2.81
N LEU A 35 1.02 -3.35 2.33
CA LEU A 35 1.97 -4.36 1.89
C LEU A 35 3.26 -4.23 2.71
N GLU A 36 3.75 -5.35 3.24
CA GLU A 36 5.07 -5.43 3.86
C GLU A 36 6.06 -6.08 2.89
N LEU A 37 7.16 -5.39 2.61
CA LEU A 37 8.28 -5.91 1.82
C LEU A 37 9.49 -6.12 2.73
N PRO A 38 9.76 -7.34 3.19
CA PRO A 38 10.93 -7.63 3.99
C PRO A 38 12.21 -7.53 3.15
N TYR A 39 13.25 -6.91 3.71
CA TYR A 39 14.61 -6.94 3.17
C TYR A 39 15.33 -8.23 3.59
N VAL A 40 16.60 -8.33 3.20
CA VAL A 40 17.46 -9.48 3.50
C VAL A 40 17.40 -9.84 4.99
N LYS A 41 17.09 -11.11 5.28
CA LYS A 41 16.94 -11.69 6.62
C LYS A 41 15.84 -11.06 7.50
N GLU A 42 14.91 -10.30 6.94
CA GLU A 42 13.81 -9.66 7.66
C GLU A 42 14.26 -8.72 8.80
N GLU A 43 15.51 -8.22 8.77
CA GLU A 43 16.03 -7.26 9.75
C GLU A 43 15.37 -5.88 9.59
N LEU A 44 14.86 -5.59 8.39
CA LEU A 44 14.14 -4.38 8.02
C LEU A 44 12.99 -4.75 7.08
N SER A 45 11.86 -4.07 7.20
CA SER A 45 10.74 -4.16 6.26
C SER A 45 10.33 -2.77 5.78
N MET A 46 10.02 -2.65 4.49
CA MET A 46 9.31 -1.49 3.96
C MET A 46 7.80 -1.75 4.06
N LEU A 47 7.05 -0.80 4.63
CA LEU A 47 5.59 -0.81 4.65
C LEU A 47 5.07 0.16 3.60
N ILE A 48 4.26 -0.34 2.67
CA ILE A 48 3.62 0.45 1.63
C ILE A 48 2.14 0.56 1.96
N LEU A 49 1.68 1.79 2.19
CA LEU A 49 0.27 2.15 2.37
C LEU A 49 -0.26 2.68 1.03
N LEU A 50 -1.04 1.86 0.33
CA LEU A 50 -1.58 2.17 -0.98
C LEU A 50 -3.08 2.43 -0.90
N LEU A 51 -3.52 3.62 -1.27
CA LEU A 51 -4.94 3.98 -1.28
C LEU A 51 -5.59 3.48 -2.56
N ASN A 52 -6.83 3.02 -2.45
CA ASN A 52 -7.66 2.70 -3.60
C ASN A 52 -8.05 4.00 -4.32
N GLU A 53 -8.17 3.94 -5.65
CA GLU A 53 -8.59 5.10 -6.46
C GLU A 53 -9.94 5.65 -5.95
N THR A 54 -9.99 6.97 -5.75
CA THR A 54 -11.20 7.70 -5.38
C THR A 54 -11.90 8.21 -6.64
N GLN A 55 -13.22 7.99 -6.74
CA GLN A 55 -14.01 8.50 -7.87
C GLN A 55 -14.42 9.98 -7.69
N ASP A 56 -14.28 10.52 -6.48
CA ASP A 56 -14.87 11.81 -6.11
C ASP A 56 -13.95 13.03 -6.35
N GLY A 57 -12.79 12.86 -6.99
CA GLY A 57 -11.86 13.96 -7.28
C GLY A 57 -11.11 14.51 -6.06
N SER A 58 -11.36 13.99 -4.86
CA SER A 58 -10.61 14.32 -3.65
C SER A 58 -9.25 13.60 -3.63
N ASP A 59 -8.21 14.30 -3.14
CA ASP A 59 -6.88 13.74 -2.99
C ASP A 59 -6.88 12.67 -1.88
N PRO A 60 -6.74 11.38 -2.23
CA PRO A 60 -6.81 10.31 -1.25
C PRO A 60 -5.63 10.34 -0.27
N LEU A 61 -4.47 10.87 -0.69
CA LEU A 61 -3.27 10.94 0.17
C LEU A 61 -3.47 11.94 1.29
N LEU A 62 -4.02 13.13 0.99
CA LEU A 62 -4.34 14.12 2.03
C LEU A 62 -5.31 13.57 3.08
N LYS A 63 -6.30 12.79 2.65
CA LYS A 63 -7.23 12.14 3.57
C LYS A 63 -6.49 11.15 4.48
N LEU A 64 -5.63 10.31 3.92
CA LEU A 64 -4.83 9.36 4.69
C LEU A 64 -3.94 10.08 5.70
N GLU A 65 -3.22 11.12 5.29
CA GLU A 65 -2.37 11.91 6.19
C GLU A 65 -3.15 12.51 7.36
N SER A 66 -4.37 13.00 7.10
CA SER A 66 -5.24 13.55 8.16
C SER A 66 -5.74 12.49 9.15
N GLU A 67 -5.88 11.25 8.68
CA GLU A 67 -6.38 10.13 9.47
C GLU A 67 -5.25 9.31 10.11
N LEU A 68 -4.00 9.51 9.70
CA LEU A 68 -2.85 8.72 10.11
C LEU A 68 -2.46 9.05 11.55
N THR A 69 -2.67 8.09 12.43
CA THR A 69 -2.20 8.13 13.82
C THR A 69 -1.30 6.94 14.10
N LEU A 70 -0.48 7.02 15.15
CA LEU A 70 0.38 5.91 15.54
C LEU A 70 -0.43 4.64 15.80
N ASP A 71 -1.55 4.75 16.52
CA ASP A 71 -2.41 3.60 16.85
C ASP A 71 -2.98 2.94 15.59
N LYS A 72 -3.42 3.75 14.62
CA LYS A 72 -3.91 3.25 13.34
C LYS A 72 -2.78 2.60 12.53
N LEU A 73 -1.62 3.23 12.45
CA LEU A 73 -0.47 2.66 11.75
C LEU A 73 -0.08 1.30 12.34
N LEU A 74 -0.04 1.20 13.68
CA LEU A 74 0.23 -0.05 14.37
C LEU A 74 -0.85 -1.09 14.08
N ASP A 75 -2.13 -0.73 14.14
CA ASP A 75 -3.20 -1.68 13.81
C ASP A 75 -3.14 -2.15 12.35
N TRP A 76 -2.92 -1.23 11.42
CA TRP A 76 -2.89 -1.50 9.99
C TRP A 76 -1.71 -2.41 9.60
N SER A 77 -0.56 -2.25 10.25
CA SER A 77 0.67 -3.02 10.03
C SER A 77 0.80 -4.28 10.90
N ARG A 78 -0.23 -4.63 11.67
CA ARG A 78 -0.22 -5.85 12.49
C ARG A 78 -0.13 -7.11 11.63
N ARG A 79 1.02 -7.80 11.72
CA ARG A 79 1.29 -9.04 11.00
C ARG A 79 0.29 -10.17 11.25
N ASP A 80 -0.33 -10.21 12.43
CA ASP A 80 -1.38 -11.20 12.74
C ASP A 80 -2.67 -10.99 11.92
N LYS A 81 -2.88 -9.78 11.39
CA LYS A 81 -4.03 -9.42 10.55
C LYS A 81 -3.71 -9.41 9.06
N MET A 82 -2.48 -9.77 8.68
CA MET A 82 -2.03 -9.84 7.29
C MET A 82 -2.15 -11.26 6.72
N VAL A 83 -2.62 -11.33 5.48
CA VAL A 83 -2.64 -12.56 4.69
C VAL A 83 -1.24 -12.84 4.15
N ARG A 84 -0.80 -14.11 4.20
CA ARG A 84 0.54 -14.54 3.75
C ARG A 84 0.52 -15.64 2.68
N TRP A 85 -0.66 -16.05 2.22
CA TRP A 85 -0.82 -17.19 1.31
C TRP A 85 -1.21 -16.80 -0.12
N MET A 86 -1.41 -15.51 -0.40
CA MET A 86 -1.76 -15.02 -1.74
C MET A 86 -0.48 -14.60 -2.48
N ASP A 87 -0.37 -15.00 -3.75
CA ASP A 87 0.63 -14.44 -4.65
C ASP A 87 0.20 -13.00 -4.98
N ILE A 88 1.04 -12.05 -4.59
CA ILE A 88 0.79 -10.63 -4.80
C ILE A 88 1.67 -10.16 -5.94
N ARG A 89 1.05 -9.51 -6.93
CA ARG A 89 1.76 -8.83 -8.02
C ARG A 89 2.08 -7.43 -7.58
N VAL A 90 3.36 -7.15 -7.37
CA VAL A 90 3.85 -5.80 -7.13
C VAL A 90 4.27 -5.24 -8.49
N HIS A 91 3.67 -4.12 -8.90
CA HIS A 91 3.97 -3.43 -10.15
C HIS A 91 4.26 -1.95 -9.89
#